data_AF-A0ABD1WD91-F1
#
_entry.id   AF-A0ABD1WD91-F1
#
_cell.length_a   1.000
_cell.length_b   1.000
_cell.length_c   1.000
_cell.angle_alpha   90.00
_cell.angle_beta   90.00
_cell.angle_gamma   90.00
#
_symmetry.space_group_name_H-M   'P 1'
#
loop_
_entity.id
_entity.type
_entity.pdbx_description
1 polymer ?
#
loop_
_entity_poly.entity_id
_entity_poly.type
_entity_poly.pdbx_seq_one_letter_code
_entity_poly.pdbx_strand_id
1 'polypeptide(L)'
;MAFDINSGRIVRAKQLGGYDVFYFACLVPNNPDCPPDLNLDADFGKAPMLLSIRGMKRLRNVIVVVQKSSFALALDRDNGDIVWLKKAGPGSLEGGGVWGAATDGVRLYTNIVNGDNLPFTLQPSTQTTTAGGWVALDANTEEILWTTANPSNDTANGPVTIVNGVLFAGSVAPSGPVYAMDARNGAILWSFNTGATVYGGASASYGCVFIGHGYSIGLARFHPTWNTGPAGDKTRVSTQVMGTQGNAAPEYIATDS
;
A
#
# COMPACT_ATOMS: atom_id res chain seq x y z
N MET A 1 11.57 3.61 -9.43
CA MET A 1 12.86 4.22 -9.86
C MET A 1 13.90 3.98 -8.77
N ALA A 2 15.18 3.98 -9.11
CA ALA A 2 16.29 3.88 -8.17
C ALA A 2 17.26 5.06 -8.36
N PHE A 3 17.65 5.69 -7.26
CA PHE A 3 18.54 6.84 -7.23
C PHE A 3 19.82 6.48 -6.46
N ASP A 4 20.95 7.06 -6.87
CA ASP A 4 22.18 7.02 -6.08
C ASP A 4 22.02 7.94 -4.86
N ILE A 5 22.27 7.43 -3.66
CA ILE A 5 21.99 8.16 -2.41
C ILE A 5 22.88 9.40 -2.23
N ASN A 6 24.08 9.41 -2.80
CA ASN A 6 25.04 10.50 -2.62
C ASN A 6 24.84 11.62 -3.64
N SER A 7 24.58 11.25 -4.90
CA SER A 7 24.48 12.20 -6.02
C SER A 7 23.04 12.55 -6.40
N GLY A 8 22.05 11.79 -5.94
CA GLY A 8 20.64 11.93 -6.34
C GLY A 8 20.37 11.60 -7.81
N ARG A 9 21.36 11.08 -8.55
CA ARG A 9 21.20 10.70 -9.96
C ARG A 9 20.35 9.44 -10.08
N ILE A 10 19.52 9.37 -11.12
CA ILE A 10 18.80 8.14 -11.46
C ILE A 10 19.83 7.08 -11.89
N VAL A 11 19.87 5.98 -11.15
CA VAL A 11 20.68 4.79 -11.49
C VAL A 11 19.89 3.86 -12.40
N ARG A 12 18.58 3.72 -12.16
CA ARG A 12 17.69 2.91 -12.98
C ARG A 12 16.24 3.37 -12.91
N ALA A 13 15.53 3.26 -14.02
CA ALA A 13 14.09 3.32 -14.08
C ALA A 13 13.57 2.11 -14.87
N LYS A 14 12.50 1.49 -14.38
CA LYS A 14 11.75 0.45 -15.10
C LYS A 14 10.29 0.81 -15.03
N GLN A 15 9.65 0.93 -16.19
CA GLN A 15 8.21 1.04 -16.30
C GLN A 15 7.63 -0.36 -16.27
N LEU A 16 6.62 -0.56 -15.42
CA LEU A 16 5.88 -1.82 -15.31
C LEU A 16 4.45 -1.55 -15.77
N GLY A 17 3.95 -2.37 -16.71
CA GLY A 17 2.64 -2.16 -17.33
C GLY A 17 2.66 -1.20 -18.53
N GLY A 18 1.50 -1.05 -19.17
CA GLY A 18 1.24 -0.12 -20.26
C GLY A 18 0.72 1.23 -19.75
N TYR A 19 -0.11 1.92 -20.55
CA TYR A 19 -0.80 3.13 -20.12
C TYR A 19 -1.68 2.85 -18.90
N ASP A 20 -1.34 3.45 -17.76
CA ASP A 20 -2.19 3.50 -16.58
C ASP A 20 -3.23 4.62 -16.76
N VAL A 21 -4.49 4.32 -16.47
CA VAL A 21 -5.62 5.20 -16.77
C VAL A 21 -6.42 5.41 -15.49
N PHE A 22 -5.98 6.38 -14.68
CA PHE A 22 -6.76 6.92 -13.57
C PHE A 22 -7.50 8.18 -14.02
N TYR A 23 -8.75 8.06 -14.47
CA TYR A 23 -9.62 9.20 -14.74
C TYR A 23 -10.64 9.40 -13.61
N PHE A 24 -10.56 10.55 -12.93
CA PHE A 24 -11.64 11.03 -12.05
C PHE A 24 -13.00 11.07 -12.75
N ALA A 25 -13.01 11.25 -14.08
CA ALA A 25 -14.22 11.21 -14.91
C ALA A 25 -14.96 9.87 -14.77
N CYS A 26 -14.25 8.75 -14.62
CA CYS A 26 -14.83 7.42 -14.45
C CYS A 26 -15.39 7.16 -13.04
N LEU A 27 -15.10 8.01 -12.05
CA LEU A 27 -15.73 7.97 -10.71
C LEU A 27 -17.16 8.53 -10.72
N VAL A 28 -17.56 9.21 -11.81
CA VAL A 28 -18.92 9.70 -12.02
C VAL A 28 -19.67 8.71 -12.92
N PRO A 29 -20.79 8.11 -12.46
CA PRO A 29 -21.57 7.18 -13.27
C PRO A 29 -22.01 7.81 -14.60
N ASN A 30 -21.83 7.08 -15.72
CA ASN A 30 -22.20 7.48 -17.08
C ASN A 30 -21.52 8.76 -17.60
N ASN A 31 -20.27 9.03 -17.19
CA ASN A 31 -19.50 10.14 -17.75
C ASN A 31 -18.97 9.79 -19.16
N PRO A 32 -19.37 10.51 -20.22
CA PRO A 32 -18.92 10.26 -21.59
C PRO A 32 -17.42 10.52 -21.82
N ASP A 33 -16.74 11.20 -20.88
CA ASP A 33 -15.30 11.42 -20.92
C ASP A 33 -14.49 10.22 -20.36
N CYS A 34 -15.16 9.17 -19.89
CA CYS A 34 -14.50 7.92 -19.50
C CYS A 34 -14.19 7.07 -20.76
N PRO A 35 -12.92 6.81 -21.09
CA PRO A 35 -12.57 6.06 -22.29
C PRO A 35 -13.08 4.59 -22.24
N PRO A 36 -13.43 4.00 -23.39
CA PRO A 36 -14.09 2.69 -23.46
C PRO A 36 -13.19 1.50 -23.08
N ASP A 37 -11.87 1.68 -23.09
CA ASP A 37 -10.91 0.65 -22.67
C ASP A 37 -10.62 0.80 -21.17
N LEU A 38 -11.40 0.08 -20.35
CA LEU A 38 -11.22 -0.07 -18.91
C LEU A 38 -9.88 -0.77 -18.61
N ASN A 39 -8.78 -0.04 -18.60
CA ASN A 39 -7.58 -0.53 -17.96
C ASN A 39 -7.72 -0.34 -16.44
N LEU A 40 -7.43 -1.36 -15.63
CA LEU A 40 -7.49 -1.26 -14.17
C LEU A 40 -6.53 -0.15 -13.68
N ASP A 41 -6.93 0.60 -12.65
CA ASP A 41 -6.05 1.51 -11.89
C ASP A 41 -4.89 0.69 -11.29
N ALA A 42 -3.74 0.74 -11.96
CA ALA A 42 -2.61 -0.17 -11.75
C ALA A 42 -1.32 0.58 -11.40
N ASP A 43 -1.42 1.87 -11.07
CA ASP A 43 -0.31 2.63 -10.53
C ASP A 43 0.18 2.07 -9.18
N PHE A 44 1.36 2.56 -8.82
CA PHE A 44 2.04 2.20 -7.58
C PHE A 44 1.79 3.28 -6.54
N GLY A 45 0.79 3.07 -5.69
CA GLY A 45 0.47 3.94 -4.56
C GLY A 45 1.22 3.58 -3.26
N LYS A 46 2.23 2.70 -3.33
CA LYS A 46 2.96 2.14 -2.17
C LYS A 46 4.47 2.21 -2.39
N ALA A 47 5.21 2.41 -1.29
CA ALA A 47 6.66 2.42 -1.34
C ALA A 47 7.21 1.04 -1.76
N PRO A 48 8.23 0.98 -2.64
CA PRO A 48 8.92 -0.26 -2.93
C PRO A 48 9.70 -0.74 -1.69
N MET A 49 9.56 -2.02 -1.36
CA MET A 49 10.25 -2.64 -0.22
C MET A 49 11.37 -3.56 -0.70
N LEU A 50 12.48 -3.63 0.03
CA LEU A 50 13.58 -4.56 -0.25
C LEU A 50 13.42 -5.81 0.62
N LEU A 51 13.25 -6.98 -0.02
CA LEU A 51 13.09 -8.27 0.66
C LEU A 51 14.19 -9.25 0.21
N SER A 52 14.43 -10.25 1.05
CA SER A 52 15.34 -11.35 0.75
C SER A 52 14.55 -12.62 0.44
N ILE A 53 14.88 -13.25 -0.70
CA ILE A 53 14.38 -14.57 -1.07
C ILE A 53 15.52 -15.58 -1.14
N ARG A 54 15.26 -16.82 -0.76
CA ARG A 54 16.20 -17.93 -0.80
C ARG A 54 15.98 -18.70 -2.10
N GLY A 55 16.81 -18.41 -3.10
CA GLY A 55 16.90 -19.26 -4.30
C GLY A 55 17.54 -20.61 -3.96
N MET A 56 17.46 -21.57 -4.90
CA MET A 56 17.93 -22.96 -4.75
C MET A 56 19.34 -23.13 -4.15
N LYS A 57 20.22 -22.12 -4.24
CA LYS A 57 21.60 -22.17 -3.71
C LYS A 57 22.10 -20.87 -3.05
N ARG A 58 21.33 -19.77 -3.07
CA ARG A 58 21.80 -18.46 -2.53
C ARG A 58 20.64 -17.54 -2.17
N LEU A 59 20.86 -16.69 -1.16
CA LEU A 59 20.03 -15.52 -0.89
C LEU A 59 20.13 -14.52 -2.05
N ARG A 60 18.98 -14.01 -2.47
CA ARG A 60 18.79 -13.01 -3.52
C ARG A 60 17.92 -11.89 -2.98
N ASN A 61 18.29 -10.65 -3.23
CA ASN A 61 17.47 -9.50 -2.86
C ASN A 61 16.49 -9.18 -3.99
N VAL A 62 15.25 -8.94 -3.63
CA VAL A 62 14.18 -8.54 -4.55
C VAL A 62 13.54 -7.26 -4.06
N ILE A 63 13.05 -6.46 -5.00
CA ILE A 63 12.23 -5.29 -4.74
C ILE A 63 10.78 -5.74 -4.87
N VAL A 64 10.01 -5.64 -3.79
CA VAL A 64 8.59 -5.95 -3.79
C VAL A 64 7.79 -4.66 -3.88
N VAL A 65 6.85 -4.63 -4.81
CA VAL A 65 5.93 -3.51 -5.03
C VAL A 65 4.50 -4.03 -5.04
N VAL A 66 3.58 -3.22 -4.53
CA VAL A 66 2.16 -3.53 -4.51
C VAL A 66 1.42 -2.47 -5.33
N GLN A 67 0.69 -2.93 -6.34
CA GLN A 67 -0.11 -2.11 -7.22
C GLN A 67 -1.48 -1.84 -6.62
N LYS A 68 -2.08 -0.73 -7.01
CA LYS A 68 -3.46 -0.41 -6.65
C LYS A 68 -4.45 -1.48 -7.10
N SER A 69 -4.19 -2.19 -8.19
CA SER A 69 -4.96 -3.37 -8.62
C SER A 69 -4.85 -4.60 -7.68
N SER A 70 -4.23 -4.46 -6.49
CA SER A 70 -4.00 -5.51 -5.48
C SER A 70 -3.08 -6.64 -5.94
N PHE A 71 -2.23 -6.37 -6.93
CA PHE A 71 -1.14 -7.26 -7.28
C PHE A 71 0.13 -6.90 -6.51
N ALA A 72 0.76 -7.90 -5.92
CA ALA A 72 2.13 -7.82 -5.43
C ALA A 72 3.08 -8.38 -6.51
N LEU A 73 4.21 -7.72 -6.72
CA LEU A 73 5.24 -8.14 -7.65
C LEU A 73 6.58 -8.15 -6.94
N ALA A 74 7.39 -9.18 -7.16
CA ALA A 74 8.82 -9.13 -6.88
C ALA A 74 9.60 -8.91 -8.17
N LEU A 75 10.53 -7.95 -8.10
CA LEU A 75 11.51 -7.68 -9.14
C LEU A 75 12.88 -8.06 -8.60
N ASP A 76 13.72 -8.66 -9.43
CA ASP A 76 15.13 -8.78 -9.08
C ASP A 76 15.74 -7.40 -8.89
N ARG A 77 16.47 -7.21 -7.80
CA ARG A 77 17.07 -5.92 -7.47
C ARG A 77 18.10 -5.46 -8.52
N ASP A 78 18.87 -6.40 -9.07
CA ASP A 78 20.09 -6.12 -9.84
C ASP A 78 19.82 -5.96 -11.33
N ASN A 79 18.78 -6.56 -11.91
CA ASN A 79 18.38 -6.42 -13.31
C ASN A 79 16.93 -5.92 -13.50
N GLY A 80 16.10 -5.97 -12.46
CA GLY A 80 14.71 -5.51 -12.48
C GLY A 80 13.72 -6.51 -13.07
N ASP A 81 14.13 -7.72 -13.43
CA ASP A 81 13.26 -8.75 -14.01
C ASP A 81 12.19 -9.18 -13.02
N ILE A 82 10.99 -9.47 -13.54
CA ILE A 82 9.91 -9.97 -12.70
C ILE A 82 10.30 -11.38 -12.26
N VAL A 83 10.38 -11.57 -10.94
CA VAL A 83 10.58 -12.88 -10.32
C VAL A 83 9.23 -13.57 -10.19
N TRP A 84 8.24 -12.85 -9.66
CA TRP A 84 6.87 -13.35 -9.52
C TRP A 84 5.84 -12.21 -9.48
N LEU A 85 4.58 -12.60 -9.72
CA LEU A 85 3.39 -11.75 -9.68
C LEU A 85 2.29 -12.51 -8.93
N LYS A 86 1.69 -11.89 -7.92
CA LYS A 86 0.66 -12.50 -7.08
C LYS A 86 -0.51 -11.56 -6.86
N LYS A 87 -1.73 -12.03 -7.08
CA LYS A 87 -2.95 -11.30 -6.69
C LYS A 87 -3.19 -11.46 -5.18
N ALA A 88 -3.12 -10.37 -4.43
CA ALA A 88 -3.26 -10.34 -2.97
C ALA A 88 -4.71 -10.10 -2.50
N GLY A 89 -5.57 -9.56 -3.36
CA GLY A 89 -6.97 -9.26 -3.04
C GLY A 89 -7.81 -8.96 -4.29
N PRO A 90 -9.11 -8.69 -4.15
CA PRO A 90 -10.03 -8.51 -5.29
C PRO A 90 -9.70 -7.31 -6.18
N GLY A 91 -8.97 -6.29 -5.68
CA GLY A 91 -8.82 -5.00 -6.34
C GLY A 91 -9.98 -4.05 -6.00
N SER A 92 -9.93 -2.82 -6.54
CA SER A 92 -11.07 -1.89 -6.61
C SER A 92 -10.76 -0.78 -7.63
N LEU A 93 -11.79 -0.06 -8.08
CA LEU A 93 -11.71 1.09 -9.00
C LEU A 93 -10.86 2.24 -8.43
N GLU A 94 -10.82 2.40 -7.11
CA GLU A 94 -9.95 3.37 -6.40
C GLU A 94 -8.59 2.78 -5.97
N GLY A 95 -8.33 1.53 -6.35
CA GLY A 95 -7.16 0.77 -5.90
C GLY A 95 -7.42 -0.03 -4.62
N GLY A 96 -7.37 -1.34 -4.73
CA GLY A 96 -7.42 -2.25 -3.58
C GLY A 96 -6.10 -2.27 -2.78
N GLY A 97 -4.96 -1.85 -3.33
CA GLY A 97 -3.68 -1.78 -2.61
C GLY A 97 -3.09 -0.37 -2.54
N VAL A 98 -3.48 0.44 -1.54
CA VAL A 98 -3.09 1.87 -1.47
C VAL A 98 -2.37 2.26 -0.17
N TRP A 99 -1.61 3.36 -0.21
CA TRP A 99 -1.13 4.18 0.91
C TRP A 99 0.01 3.62 1.77
N GLY A 100 0.22 2.31 1.82
CA GLY A 100 1.49 1.73 2.29
C GLY A 100 1.41 0.25 2.64
N ALA A 101 2.55 -0.42 2.53
CA ALA A 101 2.78 -1.80 2.93
C ALA A 101 4.00 -1.83 3.85
N ALA A 102 4.21 -2.94 4.54
CA ALA A 102 5.36 -3.13 5.42
C ALA A 102 6.03 -4.48 5.17
N THR A 103 7.26 -4.63 5.64
CA THR A 103 8.00 -5.90 5.55
C THR A 103 8.84 -6.14 6.80
N ASP A 104 9.07 -7.41 7.13
CA ASP A 104 10.07 -7.85 8.10
C ASP A 104 11.37 -8.35 7.41
N GLY A 105 11.51 -8.09 6.11
CA GLY A 105 12.64 -8.49 5.27
C GLY A 105 12.44 -9.81 4.51
N VAL A 106 11.44 -10.62 4.87
CA VAL A 106 11.13 -11.89 4.16
C VAL A 106 9.65 -12.04 3.81
N ARG A 107 8.77 -11.35 4.54
CA ARG A 107 7.32 -11.31 4.31
C ARG A 107 6.89 -9.91 3.93
N LEU A 108 5.90 -9.84 3.05
CA LEU A 108 5.18 -8.63 2.69
C LEU A 108 3.89 -8.58 3.53
N TYR A 109 3.60 -7.42 4.11
CA TYR A 109 2.32 -7.11 4.76
C TYR A 109 1.65 -5.96 4.04
N THR A 110 0.38 -6.10 3.69
CA THR A 110 -0.32 -5.07 2.93
C THR A 110 -1.78 -4.99 3.34
N ASN A 111 -2.33 -3.78 3.33
CA ASN A 111 -3.76 -3.56 3.35
C ASN A 111 -4.39 -3.84 1.98
N ILE A 112 -5.65 -4.29 2.02
CA ILE A 112 -6.57 -4.44 0.91
C ILE A 112 -7.80 -3.59 1.21
N VAL A 113 -8.02 -2.50 0.46
CA VAL A 113 -9.09 -1.52 0.74
C VAL A 113 -10.46 -2.13 0.49
N ASN A 114 -10.64 -2.79 -0.67
CA ASN A 114 -11.90 -3.34 -1.18
C ASN A 114 -13.05 -2.31 -1.21
N GLY A 115 -12.81 -1.11 -1.76
CA GLY A 115 -13.79 -0.01 -1.78
C GLY A 115 -15.09 -0.32 -2.56
N ASP A 116 -15.03 -1.22 -3.53
CA ASP A 116 -16.18 -1.63 -4.35
C ASP A 116 -17.01 -2.76 -3.70
N ASN A 117 -16.67 -3.17 -2.47
CA ASN A 117 -17.33 -4.26 -1.75
C ASN A 117 -17.37 -5.59 -2.53
N LEU A 118 -16.30 -5.89 -3.27
CA LEU A 118 -16.21 -7.12 -4.05
C LEU A 118 -16.04 -8.34 -3.12
N PRO A 119 -16.51 -9.53 -3.53
CA PRO A 119 -16.24 -10.75 -2.79
C PRO A 119 -14.73 -10.99 -2.62
N PHE A 120 -14.27 -11.01 -1.36
CA PHE A 120 -12.90 -11.29 -0.97
C PHE A 120 -12.85 -12.59 -0.17
N THR A 121 -12.36 -13.67 -0.81
CA THR A 121 -12.13 -14.96 -0.15
C THR A 121 -10.86 -14.90 0.71
N LEU A 122 -11.02 -15.11 2.01
CA LEU A 122 -9.95 -15.04 2.99
C LEU A 122 -9.14 -16.33 3.02
N GLN A 123 -7.83 -16.27 2.89
CA GLN A 123 -6.91 -17.41 3.01
C GLN A 123 -6.26 -17.47 4.40
N PRO A 124 -5.95 -18.68 4.93
CA PRO A 124 -6.15 -20.00 4.33
C PRO A 124 -7.59 -20.54 4.45
N SER A 125 -8.50 -19.78 5.06
CA SER A 125 -9.92 -20.18 5.15
C SER A 125 -10.60 -20.18 3.76
N THR A 126 -11.90 -20.46 3.73
CA THR A 126 -12.74 -20.27 2.53
C THR A 126 -13.87 -19.28 2.78
N GLN A 127 -13.82 -18.57 3.91
CA GLN A 127 -14.81 -17.54 4.24
C GLN A 127 -14.64 -16.36 3.28
N THR A 128 -15.76 -15.81 2.83
CA THR A 128 -15.78 -14.62 1.98
C THR A 128 -16.30 -13.43 2.75
N THR A 129 -15.62 -12.29 2.63
CA THR A 129 -16.07 -10.98 3.12
C THR A 129 -16.27 -10.03 1.95
N THR A 130 -17.00 -8.93 2.16
CA THR A 130 -17.01 -7.77 1.25
C THR A 130 -16.26 -6.58 1.83
N ALA A 131 -15.77 -6.68 3.07
CA ALA A 131 -14.98 -5.64 3.70
C ALA A 131 -13.56 -5.55 3.12
N GLY A 132 -12.84 -4.49 3.49
CA GLY A 132 -11.39 -4.45 3.37
C GLY A 132 -10.72 -5.45 4.31
N GLY A 133 -9.39 -5.50 4.27
CA GLY A 133 -8.62 -6.37 5.16
C GLY A 133 -7.12 -6.20 5.01
N TRP A 134 -6.38 -7.15 5.58
CA TRP A 134 -4.93 -7.18 5.57
C TRP A 134 -4.44 -8.55 5.14
N VAL A 135 -3.30 -8.57 4.47
CA VAL A 135 -2.74 -9.76 3.82
C VAL A 135 -1.25 -9.85 4.14
N ALA A 136 -0.79 -11.06 4.44
CA ALA A 136 0.62 -11.39 4.44
C ALA A 136 0.99 -12.36 3.32
N LEU A 137 2.10 -12.07 2.65
CA LEU A 137 2.68 -12.91 1.61
C LEU A 137 4.10 -13.31 2.00
N ASP A 138 4.48 -14.56 1.78
CA ASP A 138 5.87 -14.96 1.84
C ASP A 138 6.56 -14.66 0.50
N ALA A 139 7.65 -13.90 0.52
CA ALA A 139 8.33 -13.53 -0.71
C ALA A 139 9.12 -14.69 -1.36
N ASN A 140 9.45 -15.73 -0.59
CA ASN A 140 10.16 -16.92 -1.07
C ASN A 140 9.21 -17.90 -1.76
N THR A 141 8.06 -18.18 -1.13
CA THR A 141 7.12 -19.19 -1.63
C THR A 141 6.04 -18.59 -2.51
N GLU A 142 5.87 -17.27 -2.53
CA GLU A 142 4.86 -16.56 -3.31
C GLU A 142 3.42 -16.87 -2.85
N GLU A 143 3.30 -17.41 -1.64
CA GLU A 143 2.04 -17.84 -1.04
C GLU A 143 1.50 -16.78 -0.08
N ILE A 144 0.17 -16.67 -0.08
CA ILE A 144 -0.54 -15.91 0.94
C ILE A 144 -0.51 -16.75 2.22
N LEU A 145 0.15 -16.23 3.24
CA LEU A 145 0.26 -16.89 4.54
C LEU A 145 -1.05 -16.78 5.30
N TRP A 146 -1.66 -15.60 5.26
CA TRP A 146 -2.93 -15.31 5.91
C TRP A 146 -3.56 -14.05 5.32
N THR A 147 -4.87 -13.95 5.50
CA THR A 147 -5.66 -12.75 5.27
C THR A 147 -6.63 -12.54 6.43
N THR A 148 -6.77 -11.30 6.87
CA THR A 148 -7.67 -10.92 7.96
C THR A 148 -8.62 -9.86 7.45
N ALA A 149 -9.92 -10.14 7.47
CA ALA A 149 -10.95 -9.14 7.16
C ALA A 149 -10.96 -8.04 8.22
N ASN A 150 -11.26 -6.81 7.82
CA ASN A 150 -11.53 -5.72 8.75
C ASN A 150 -12.79 -6.07 9.58
N PRO A 151 -12.67 -6.30 10.90
CA PRO A 151 -13.81 -6.68 11.75
C PRO A 151 -14.91 -5.62 11.84
N SER A 152 -14.58 -4.36 11.50
CA SER A 152 -15.58 -3.28 11.42
C SER A 152 -16.48 -3.38 10.20
N ASN A 153 -16.26 -4.36 9.32
CA ASN A 153 -16.97 -4.50 8.04
C ASN A 153 -16.88 -3.22 7.19
N ASP A 154 -15.71 -2.60 7.19
CA ASP A 154 -15.40 -1.37 6.46
C ASP A 154 -14.12 -1.57 5.64
N THR A 155 -13.76 -0.57 4.87
CA THR A 155 -12.53 -0.52 4.08
C THR A 155 -11.29 -0.41 4.96
N ALA A 156 -10.13 -0.78 4.40
CA ALA A 156 -8.84 -0.76 5.09
C ALA A 156 -7.83 0.11 4.33
N ASN A 157 -8.00 1.43 4.38
CA ASN A 157 -7.18 2.38 3.60
C ASN A 157 -5.81 2.63 4.24
N GLY A 158 -5.73 2.59 5.57
CA GLY A 158 -4.50 2.94 6.28
C GLY A 158 -3.34 2.01 5.95
N PRO A 159 -2.10 2.54 5.85
CA PRO A 159 -0.92 1.70 5.71
C PRO A 159 -0.74 0.83 6.95
N VAL A 160 -0.08 -0.30 6.77
CA VAL A 160 0.25 -1.21 7.87
C VAL A 160 1.66 -0.95 8.39
N THR A 161 1.89 -1.23 9.67
CA THR A 161 3.21 -1.08 10.31
C THR A 161 3.55 -2.34 11.09
N ILE A 162 4.74 -2.90 10.90
CA ILE A 162 5.22 -4.08 11.61
C ILE A 162 6.26 -3.71 12.65
N VAL A 163 6.10 -4.16 13.89
CA VAL A 163 7.07 -3.96 14.98
C VAL A 163 7.10 -5.20 15.84
N ASN A 164 8.28 -5.79 16.06
CA ASN A 164 8.47 -6.95 16.94
C ASN A 164 7.49 -8.11 16.67
N GLY A 165 7.18 -8.39 15.40
CA GLY A 165 6.26 -9.45 15.00
C GLY A 165 4.77 -9.13 15.21
N VAL A 166 4.43 -7.89 15.54
CA VAL A 166 3.06 -7.39 15.65
C VAL A 166 2.77 -6.39 14.55
N LEU A 167 1.74 -6.65 13.76
CA LEU A 167 1.26 -5.79 12.69
C LEU A 167 0.17 -4.87 13.22
N PHE A 168 0.37 -3.56 13.07
CA PHE A 168 -0.58 -2.52 13.44
C PHE A 168 -1.30 -2.02 12.19
N ALA A 169 -2.62 -1.89 12.29
CA ALA A 169 -3.44 -1.34 11.22
C ALA A 169 -4.66 -0.60 11.76
N GLY A 170 -5.05 0.46 11.05
CA GLY A 170 -6.24 1.24 11.34
C GLY A 170 -7.42 0.89 10.44
N SER A 171 -8.63 1.06 10.96
CA SER A 171 -9.87 1.05 10.20
C SER A 171 -10.44 2.45 10.05
N VAL A 172 -11.11 2.67 8.92
CA VAL A 172 -11.77 3.95 8.61
C VAL A 172 -13.21 4.00 9.12
N ALA A 173 -13.66 2.97 9.84
CA ALA A 173 -14.96 2.98 10.49
C ALA A 173 -15.08 4.17 11.46
N PRO A 174 -16.29 4.70 11.74
CA PRO A 174 -16.48 5.87 12.59
C PRO A 174 -15.87 5.74 14.00
N SER A 175 -15.87 4.52 14.57
CA SER A 175 -15.24 4.26 15.88
C SER A 175 -13.70 4.23 15.84
N GLY A 176 -13.10 4.23 14.65
CA GLY A 176 -11.67 4.26 14.44
C GLY A 176 -10.88 3.16 15.12
N PRO A 177 -11.26 1.88 14.99
CA PRO A 177 -10.52 0.83 15.66
C PRO A 177 -9.11 0.70 15.06
N VAL A 178 -8.14 0.62 15.94
CA VAL A 178 -6.80 0.12 15.66
C VAL A 178 -6.77 -1.35 16.04
N TYR A 179 -6.16 -2.15 15.18
CA TYR A 179 -5.93 -3.57 15.39
C TYR A 179 -4.44 -3.85 15.49
N ALA A 180 -4.05 -4.63 16.50
CA ALA A 180 -2.75 -5.27 16.57
C ALA A 180 -2.92 -6.76 16.26
N MET A 181 -2.18 -7.25 15.27
CA MET A 181 -2.28 -8.61 14.76
C MET A 181 -0.94 -9.33 14.90
N ASP A 182 -0.97 -10.63 15.22
CA ASP A 182 0.23 -11.47 15.14
C ASP A 182 0.64 -11.62 13.67
N ALA A 183 1.85 -11.18 13.35
CA ALA A 183 2.31 -11.13 11.97
C ALA A 183 2.53 -12.51 11.33
N ARG A 184 2.54 -13.59 12.13
CA ARG A 184 2.72 -14.96 11.65
C ARG A 184 1.43 -15.58 11.14
N ASN A 185 0.29 -15.21 11.70
CA ASN A 185 -0.99 -15.87 11.40
C ASN A 185 -2.17 -14.91 11.20
N GLY A 186 -1.98 -13.60 11.35
CA GLY A 186 -3.02 -12.59 11.14
C GLY A 186 -4.05 -12.51 12.27
N ALA A 187 -3.87 -13.25 13.36
CA ALA A 187 -4.80 -13.24 14.48
C ALA A 187 -4.76 -11.88 15.20
N ILE A 188 -5.94 -11.30 15.43
CA ILE A 188 -6.06 -10.06 16.20
C ILE A 188 -5.73 -10.35 17.67
N LEU A 189 -4.65 -9.75 18.15
CA LEU A 189 -4.21 -9.85 19.54
C LEU A 189 -5.04 -8.94 20.44
N TRP A 190 -5.33 -7.73 19.96
CA TRP A 190 -6.21 -6.77 20.61
C TRP A 190 -6.69 -5.71 19.62
N SER A 191 -7.74 -4.99 20.01
CA SER A 191 -8.22 -3.81 19.32
C SER A 191 -8.50 -2.67 20.28
N PHE A 192 -8.44 -1.44 19.77
CA PHE A 192 -8.74 -0.23 20.54
C PHE A 192 -9.49 0.78 19.67
N ASN A 193 -10.65 1.25 20.14
CA ASN A 193 -11.43 2.29 19.46
C ASN A 193 -10.86 3.66 19.79
N THR A 194 -10.30 4.34 18.79
CA THR A 194 -9.77 5.70 18.96
C THR A 194 -10.86 6.77 19.00
N GLY A 195 -12.08 6.44 18.57
CA GLY A 195 -13.22 7.36 18.55
C GLY A 195 -13.35 8.17 17.26
N ALA A 196 -12.42 8.03 16.31
CA ALA A 196 -12.54 8.61 14.97
C ALA A 196 -11.68 7.86 13.95
N THR A 197 -12.00 8.00 12.67
CA THR A 197 -11.35 7.32 11.54
C THR A 197 -9.81 7.29 11.58
N VAL A 198 -9.22 6.14 11.21
CA VAL A 198 -7.76 5.95 11.15
C VAL A 198 -7.32 5.65 9.72
N TYR A 199 -6.84 6.69 9.03
CA TYR A 199 -6.29 6.60 7.68
C TYR A 199 -4.75 6.58 7.65
N GLY A 200 -4.11 6.95 8.76
CA GLY A 200 -2.65 7.02 8.88
C GLY A 200 -2.03 5.69 9.31
N GLY A 201 -0.71 5.58 9.09
CA GLY A 201 0.09 4.48 9.62
C GLY A 201 0.49 4.68 11.08
N ALA A 202 1.14 3.66 11.63
CA ALA A 202 1.76 3.77 12.94
C ALA A 202 3.25 4.16 12.79
N SER A 203 3.76 4.87 13.79
CA SER A 203 5.20 5.05 14.00
C SER A 203 5.58 4.39 15.32
N ALA A 204 6.76 3.78 15.38
CA ALA A 204 7.23 3.15 16.61
C ALA A 204 8.60 3.68 16.99
N SER A 205 8.74 4.06 18.26
CA SER A 205 9.99 4.57 18.82
C SER A 205 9.94 4.51 20.34
N TYR A 206 11.09 4.32 20.99
CA TYR A 206 11.22 4.28 22.46
C TYR A 206 10.22 3.32 23.13
N GLY A 207 10.01 2.13 22.56
CA GLY A 207 9.07 1.13 23.08
C GLY A 207 7.59 1.48 22.95
N CYS A 208 7.26 2.59 22.28
CA CYS A 208 5.89 3.05 22.07
C CYS A 208 5.49 2.97 20.60
N VAL A 209 4.19 2.79 20.35
CA VAL A 209 3.57 2.89 19.02
C VAL A 209 2.61 4.07 19.03
N PHE A 210 2.76 4.95 18.04
CA PHE A 210 2.02 6.20 17.90
C PHE A 210 1.14 6.13 16.65
N ILE A 211 -0.14 6.44 16.81
CA ILE A 211 -1.14 6.40 15.73
C ILE A 211 -1.97 7.68 15.78
N GLY A 212 -2.11 8.33 14.62
CA GLY A 212 -3.01 9.47 14.45
C GLY A 212 -4.42 9.03 14.04
N HIS A 213 -5.44 9.69 14.57
CA HIS A 213 -6.85 9.47 14.22
C HIS A 213 -7.57 10.79 13.92
N GLY A 214 -8.79 10.73 13.39
CA GLY A 214 -9.63 11.91 13.15
C GLY A 214 -9.39 12.61 11.83
N TYR A 215 -8.63 11.98 10.92
CA TYR A 215 -8.48 12.47 9.56
C TYR A 215 -9.67 12.04 8.71
N SER A 216 -10.21 12.95 7.91
CA SER A 216 -11.19 12.63 6.88
C SER A 216 -10.58 12.90 5.51
N ILE A 217 -10.69 11.95 4.60
CA ILE A 217 -10.33 12.17 3.20
C ILE A 217 -11.53 12.79 2.50
N GLY A 218 -11.35 13.99 1.94
CA GLY A 218 -12.21 14.53 0.89
C GLY A 218 -11.40 14.67 -0.38
N LEU A 219 -11.85 14.08 -1.48
CA LEU A 219 -11.26 14.33 -2.80
C LEU A 219 -11.53 15.81 -3.17
N ALA A 220 -10.49 16.55 -3.53
CA ALA A 220 -10.48 18.00 -3.62
C ALA A 220 -11.59 18.62 -4.51
N ARG A 221 -12.08 19.81 -4.13
CA ARG A 221 -12.77 20.74 -5.04
C ARG A 221 -11.76 21.32 -6.03
N PHE A 222 -11.97 21.11 -7.33
CA PHE A 222 -11.06 21.61 -8.37
C PHE A 222 -11.06 23.15 -8.45
N HIS A 223 -9.87 23.75 -8.38
CA HIS A 223 -9.65 25.14 -8.81
C HIS A 223 -9.25 25.11 -10.30
N PRO A 224 -9.97 25.80 -11.20
CA PRO A 224 -9.89 25.60 -12.66
C PRO A 224 -8.61 26.14 -13.34
N THR A 225 -7.53 26.40 -12.60
CA THR A 225 -6.34 27.11 -13.10
C THR A 225 -5.03 26.32 -13.03
N TRP A 226 -5.07 25.01 -12.81
CA TRP A 226 -3.85 24.18 -12.78
C TRP A 226 -3.50 23.69 -14.18
N ASN A 227 -2.40 24.21 -14.74
CA ASN A 227 -1.87 23.80 -16.03
C ASN A 227 -1.18 22.43 -15.94
N THR A 228 -1.30 21.67 -17.04
CA THR A 228 -0.55 20.42 -17.28
C THR A 228 0.95 20.65 -17.10
N GLY A 229 1.62 19.73 -16.39
CA GLY A 229 3.06 19.80 -16.14
C GLY A 229 3.87 19.87 -17.45
N PRO A 230 5.06 20.48 -17.45
CA PRO A 230 5.76 20.76 -18.69
C PRO A 230 6.30 19.47 -19.32
N ALA A 231 5.94 19.24 -20.57
CA ALA A 231 6.62 18.30 -21.45
C ALA A 231 7.94 18.91 -21.93
N GLY A 232 9.06 18.29 -21.61
CA GLY A 232 10.38 18.70 -22.10
C GLY A 232 11.45 18.78 -21.02
N ASP A 233 12.60 18.23 -21.37
CA ASP A 233 13.77 17.90 -20.56
C ASP A 233 14.44 19.13 -19.90
N LYS A 234 13.83 19.72 -18.84
CA LYS A 234 14.50 20.67 -17.93
C LYS A 234 13.94 20.53 -16.50
N THR A 235 14.62 19.73 -15.68
CA THR A 235 14.36 19.60 -14.24
C THR A 235 14.75 20.85 -13.47
N ARG A 236 13.75 21.67 -13.14
CA ARG A 236 13.73 22.47 -11.91
C ARG A 236 12.32 22.43 -11.34
N VAL A 237 12.12 21.64 -10.29
CA VAL A 237 10.89 21.65 -9.49
C VAL A 237 11.17 22.49 -8.26
N SER A 238 10.62 23.70 -8.22
CA SER A 238 10.38 24.41 -6.97
C SER A 238 9.00 24.02 -6.48
N THR A 239 8.93 23.06 -5.56
CA THR A 239 7.74 22.84 -4.74
C THR A 239 7.78 23.82 -3.59
N GLN A 240 7.01 24.91 -3.70
CA GLN A 240 6.68 25.71 -2.53
C GLN A 240 5.47 25.05 -1.86
N VAL A 241 5.75 24.28 -0.81
CA VAL A 241 4.73 23.63 0.01
C VAL A 241 4.00 24.71 0.80
N MET A 242 2.77 25.05 0.39
CA MET A 242 1.85 25.79 1.23
C MET A 242 1.08 24.81 2.12
N GLY A 243 1.67 24.58 3.29
CA GLY A 243 1.08 24.09 4.54
C GLY A 243 -0.08 23.07 4.50
N THR A 244 0.23 21.82 4.78
CA THR A 244 -0.56 21.01 5.71
C THR A 244 0.39 20.43 6.74
N GLN A 245 0.32 20.89 8.00
CA GLN A 245 1.06 20.24 9.07
C GLN A 245 0.39 18.89 9.37
N GLY A 246 1.08 17.81 9.03
CA GLY A 246 0.65 16.44 9.33
C GLY A 246 1.61 15.45 8.70
N ASN A 247 2.45 14.81 9.52
CA ASN A 247 3.54 13.94 9.09
C ASN A 247 3.01 12.70 8.36
N ALA A 248 3.42 12.50 7.10
CA ALA A 248 3.49 11.17 6.52
C ALA A 248 4.51 10.36 7.35
N ALA A 249 4.12 9.18 7.84
CA ALA A 249 5.02 8.32 8.60
C ALA A 249 6.18 7.89 7.68
N PRO A 250 7.44 8.21 8.01
CA PRO A 250 8.58 7.55 7.38
C PRO A 250 8.63 6.10 7.91
N GLU A 251 8.87 5.13 7.03
CA GLU A 251 9.38 3.84 7.47
C GLU A 251 10.75 4.06 8.14
N TYR A 252 10.82 3.84 9.45
CA TYR A 252 12.10 3.76 10.15
C TYR A 252 12.50 2.29 10.26
N ILE A 253 13.66 1.96 9.69
CA ILE A 253 14.39 0.75 10.06
C ILE A 253 14.90 1.01 11.48
N ALA A 254 14.30 0.35 12.48
CA ALA A 254 14.86 0.32 13.83
C ALA A 254 16.25 -0.33 13.74
N THR A 255 17.29 0.45 14.03
CA THR A 255 18.63 -0.09 14.26
C THR A 255 18.84 -0.10 15.77
N ASP A 256 19.06 -1.29 16.31
CA ASP A 256 19.39 -1.47 17.72
C ASP A 256 20.75 -0.81 18.00
N SER A 257 20.80 0.05 19.03
CA SER A 257 22.03 0.49 19.69
C SER A 257 21.91 0.24 21.18
#